data_AF-A0A8H5KCJ5-F1
#
_entry.id   AF-A0A8H5KCJ5-F1
#
_cell.length_a   1.000
_cell.length_b   1.000
_cell.length_c   1.000
_cell.angle_alpha   90.00
_cell.angle_beta   90.00
_cell.angle_gamma   90.00
#
_symmetry.space_group_name_H-M   'P 1'
#
loop_
_entity.id
_entity.type
_entity.pdbx_description
1 polymer ?
#
loop_
_entity_poly.entity_id
_entity_poly.type
_entity_poly.pdbx_seq_one_letter_code
_entity_poly.pdbx_strand_id
1 'polypeptide(L)'
;MTSFIDYSKNTRSKNYHGSGSFATFMIIAPVCFFLGILFASFPYDFPLLWTKAPVPDNFFDHLETHLKFVHQSPALISRILHIVISIGFIGFFIKLFRPSEANFLFDGASLILYLIGFGVYVANIVKALRSVSAEIWTNDGFDGKTHEGESGELILGREDSLKVLSASNTILALVLVGILVLQVGEWYAEKKEADDAAAVDAKEASEKKEGSPSKASTKKKQ
;
A
#
# COMPACT_ATOMS: atom_id res chain seq x y z
N MET A 1 -25.48 -1.30 -21.44
CA MET A 1 -24.42 -0.79 -20.56
C MET A 1 -23.44 -1.93 -20.35
N THR A 2 -22.28 -1.87 -20.99
CA THR A 2 -21.23 -2.87 -20.85
C THR A 2 -20.73 -2.83 -19.41
N SER A 3 -20.90 -3.92 -18.65
CA SER A 3 -20.41 -4.01 -17.27
C SER A 3 -18.91 -3.72 -17.25
N PHE A 4 -18.48 -2.79 -16.39
CA PHE A 4 -17.06 -2.44 -16.20
C PHE A 4 -16.27 -3.60 -15.57
N ILE A 5 -16.97 -4.50 -14.87
CA ILE A 5 -16.46 -5.71 -14.25
C ILE A 5 -16.79 -6.90 -15.15
N ASP A 6 -15.78 -7.70 -15.48
CA ASP A 6 -15.95 -8.91 -16.28
C ASP A 6 -16.08 -10.12 -15.36
N TYR A 7 -17.32 -10.43 -14.98
CA TYR A 7 -17.67 -11.56 -14.11
C TYR A 7 -17.36 -12.93 -14.73
N SER A 8 -17.06 -12.98 -16.03
CA SER A 8 -16.67 -14.23 -16.70
C SER A 8 -15.17 -14.53 -16.62
N LYS A 9 -14.35 -13.54 -16.23
CA LYS A 9 -12.91 -13.71 -16.13
C LYS A 9 -12.52 -14.43 -14.84
N ASN A 10 -11.70 -15.44 -15.02
CA ASN A 10 -11.03 -16.20 -13.96
C ASN A 10 -9.52 -16.30 -14.23
N THR A 11 -8.80 -16.98 -13.33
CA THR A 11 -7.36 -17.24 -13.40
C THR A 11 -6.87 -17.92 -14.69
N ARG A 12 -7.75 -18.54 -15.49
CA ARG A 12 -7.44 -19.18 -16.78
C ARG A 12 -7.60 -18.26 -17.99
N SER A 13 -8.07 -17.03 -17.79
CA SER A 13 -8.35 -16.09 -18.88
C SER A 13 -7.05 -15.51 -19.47
N LYS A 14 -6.98 -15.44 -20.81
CA LYS A 14 -5.77 -15.01 -21.54
C LYS A 14 -5.26 -13.59 -21.19
N ASN A 15 -6.17 -12.72 -20.73
CA ASN A 15 -5.89 -11.34 -20.33
C ASN A 15 -6.13 -11.14 -18.82
N TYR A 16 -5.83 -12.15 -18.01
CA TYR A 16 -5.93 -12.07 -16.55
C TYR A 16 -4.67 -11.42 -15.97
N HIS A 17 -4.83 -10.27 -15.33
CA HIS A 17 -3.76 -9.57 -14.62
C HIS A 17 -3.81 -9.92 -13.14
N GLY A 18 -3.47 -11.16 -12.81
CA GLY A 18 -3.52 -11.66 -11.43
C GLY A 18 -2.35 -11.26 -10.55
N SER A 19 -2.26 -11.90 -9.38
CA SER A 19 -1.22 -11.69 -8.37
C SER A 19 0.20 -11.93 -8.89
N GLY A 20 0.39 -12.82 -9.87
CA GLY A 20 1.70 -13.06 -10.51
C GLY A 20 2.10 -12.06 -11.59
N SER A 21 1.27 -11.05 -11.88
CA SER A 21 1.55 -10.08 -12.94
C SER A 21 2.65 -9.08 -12.56
N PHE A 22 3.32 -8.51 -13.57
CA PHE A 22 4.30 -7.45 -13.35
C PHE A 22 3.71 -6.24 -12.62
N ALA A 23 2.40 -5.97 -12.81
CA ALA A 23 1.69 -4.91 -12.13
C ALA A 23 1.62 -5.10 -10.61
N THR A 24 1.53 -6.35 -10.13
CA THR A 24 1.61 -6.65 -8.68
C THR A 24 3.00 -6.30 -8.13
N PHE A 25 4.07 -6.57 -8.87
CA PHE A 25 5.42 -6.15 -8.46
C PHE A 25 5.55 -4.62 -8.41
N MET A 26 4.92 -3.91 -9.35
CA MET A 26 4.83 -2.44 -9.34
C MET A 26 4.05 -1.89 -8.15
N ILE A 27 3.26 -2.70 -7.43
CA ILE A 27 2.59 -2.32 -6.19
C ILE A 27 3.45 -2.70 -4.98
N ILE A 28 3.88 -3.96 -4.88
CA ILE A 28 4.60 -4.49 -3.72
C ILE A 28 5.96 -3.78 -3.53
N ALA A 29 6.72 -3.54 -4.61
CA ALA A 29 8.05 -2.95 -4.50
C ALA A 29 8.02 -1.51 -3.92
N PRO A 30 7.16 -0.58 -4.40
CA PRO A 30 6.95 0.70 -3.74
C PRO A 30 6.49 0.60 -2.29
N VAL A 31 5.54 -0.29 -1.98
CA VAL A 31 5.03 -0.45 -0.61
C VAL A 31 6.13 -0.89 0.35
N CYS A 32 6.95 -1.88 -0.04
CA CYS A 32 8.10 -2.32 0.75
C CYS A 32 9.16 -1.22 0.89
N PHE A 33 9.42 -0.44 -0.17
CA PHE A 33 10.33 0.70 -0.12
C PHE A 33 9.88 1.75 0.90
N PHE A 34 8.59 2.12 0.91
CA PHE A 34 8.05 3.07 1.88
C PHE A 34 8.05 2.53 3.31
N LEU A 35 7.73 1.24 3.49
CA LEU A 35 7.88 0.60 4.80
C LEU A 35 9.33 0.62 5.29
N GLY A 36 10.31 0.49 4.41
CA GLY A 36 11.72 0.66 4.74
C GLY A 36 12.06 2.07 5.25
N ILE A 37 11.52 3.11 4.61
CA ILE A 37 11.67 4.51 5.05
C ILE A 37 11.03 4.73 6.43
N LEU A 38 9.82 4.19 6.63
CA LEU A 38 9.12 4.30 7.91
C LEU A 38 9.85 3.54 9.02
N PHE A 39 10.40 2.35 8.71
CA PHE A 39 11.23 1.60 9.64
C PHE A 39 12.50 2.37 10.02
N ALA A 40 13.13 3.07 9.08
CA ALA A 40 14.28 3.93 9.38
C ALA A 40 13.92 5.13 10.27
N SER A 41 12.66 5.58 10.22
CA SER A 41 12.12 6.65 11.07
C SER A 41 11.66 6.16 12.45
N PHE A 42 11.39 4.85 12.58
CA PHE A 42 10.84 4.24 13.78
C PHE A 42 11.64 4.47 15.08
N PRO A 43 12.99 4.48 15.09
CA PRO A 43 13.75 4.80 16.30
C PRO A 43 13.48 6.20 16.86
N TYR A 44 13.10 7.15 16.00
CA TYR A 44 12.71 8.50 16.40
C TYR A 44 11.25 8.58 16.82
N ASP A 45 10.39 7.77 16.20
CA ASP A 45 8.98 7.69 16.55
C ASP A 45 8.74 6.94 17.87
N PHE A 46 9.61 5.97 18.19
CA PHE A 46 9.42 5.06 19.33
C PHE A 46 9.26 5.78 20.68
N PRO A 47 10.17 6.71 21.06
CA PRO A 47 10.08 7.41 22.33
C PRO A 47 8.89 8.37 22.41
N LEU A 48 8.39 8.86 21.27
CA LEU A 48 7.31 9.84 21.22
C LEU A 48 5.93 9.22 21.44
N LEU A 49 5.71 7.99 20.97
CA LEU A 49 4.37 7.37 20.98
C LEU A 49 4.25 6.18 21.95
N TRP A 50 5.32 5.41 22.18
CA TRP A 50 5.22 4.12 22.89
C TRP A 50 5.96 4.09 24.23
N THR A 51 6.60 5.19 24.62
CA THR A 51 7.34 5.28 25.87
C THR A 51 6.70 6.26 26.83
N LYS A 52 6.59 5.88 28.12
CA LYS A 52 6.12 6.77 29.20
C LYS A 52 7.26 7.49 29.94
N ALA A 53 8.50 7.06 29.71
CA ALA A 53 9.66 7.71 30.28
C ALA A 53 9.79 9.14 29.72
N PRO A 54 10.26 10.10 30.51
CA PRO A 54 10.52 11.45 30.03
C PRO A 54 11.52 11.38 28.87
N VAL A 55 11.16 12.05 27.79
CA VAL A 55 12.03 12.18 26.62
C VAL A 55 13.22 13.07 27.02
N PRO A 56 14.47 12.73 26.65
CA PRO A 56 15.62 13.58 26.94
C PRO A 56 15.43 14.99 26.39
N ASP A 57 15.88 16.01 27.12
CA ASP A 57 15.69 17.43 26.77
C ASP A 57 16.20 17.77 25.36
N ASN A 58 17.25 17.08 24.90
CA ASN A 58 17.87 17.29 23.59
C ASN A 58 17.22 16.49 22.45
N PHE A 59 16.25 15.61 22.73
CA PHE A 59 15.70 14.69 21.73
C PHE A 59 14.96 15.43 20.63
N PHE A 60 14.15 16.42 20.99
CA PHE A 60 13.38 17.22 20.03
C PHE A 60 14.31 18.01 19.10
N ASP A 61 15.43 18.51 19.61
CA ASP A 61 16.44 19.19 18.80
C ASP A 61 17.12 18.24 17.80
N HIS A 62 17.44 17.01 18.23
CA HIS A 62 17.99 16.00 17.34
C HIS A 62 16.99 15.57 16.26
N LEU A 63 15.73 15.39 16.64
CA LEU A 63 14.66 15.04 15.70
C LEU A 63 14.45 16.14 14.66
N GLU A 64 14.36 17.40 15.08
CA GLU A 64 14.25 18.52 14.14
C GLU A 64 15.45 18.64 13.22
N THR A 65 16.66 18.46 13.75
CA THR A 65 17.88 18.46 12.93
C THR A 65 17.80 17.39 11.84
N HIS A 66 17.33 16.19 12.20
CA HIS A 66 17.12 15.11 11.23
C HIS A 66 16.04 15.46 10.20
N LEU A 67 14.88 15.97 10.62
CA LEU A 67 13.79 16.34 9.72
C LEU A 67 14.16 17.49 8.78
N LYS A 68 14.90 18.50 9.27
CA LYS A 68 15.48 19.57 8.44
C LYS A 68 16.45 18.99 7.43
N PHE A 69 17.35 18.10 7.84
CA PHE A 69 18.28 17.42 6.94
C PHE A 69 17.54 16.67 5.83
N VAL A 70 16.46 15.94 6.17
CA VAL A 70 15.63 15.23 5.18
C VAL A 70 14.96 16.20 4.21
N HIS A 71 14.36 17.29 4.70
CA HIS A 71 13.66 18.26 3.85
C HIS A 71 14.62 19.09 2.97
N GLN A 72 15.79 19.45 3.49
CA GLN A 72 16.82 20.21 2.78
C GLN A 72 17.71 19.34 1.90
N SER A 73 17.48 18.02 1.88
CA SER A 73 18.22 17.09 1.05
C SER A 73 18.06 17.44 -0.45
N PRO A 74 19.03 17.06 -1.32
CA PRO A 74 18.96 17.39 -2.74
C PRO A 74 17.63 16.97 -3.36
N ALA A 75 17.03 17.85 -4.19
CA ALA A 75 15.71 17.64 -4.79
C ALA A 75 15.57 16.31 -5.57
N LEU A 76 16.69 15.70 -5.97
CA LEU A 76 16.73 14.37 -6.55
C LEU A 76 16.07 13.30 -5.65
N ILE A 77 16.29 13.33 -4.34
CA ILE A 77 15.76 12.34 -3.40
C ILE A 77 14.23 12.43 -3.36
N SER A 78 13.69 13.64 -3.24
CA SER A 78 12.24 13.87 -3.30
C SER A 78 11.65 13.43 -4.66
N ARG A 79 12.34 13.69 -5.77
CA ARG A 79 11.87 13.25 -7.10
C ARG A 79 11.82 11.74 -7.23
N ILE A 80 12.84 11.03 -6.74
CA ILE A 80 12.86 9.55 -6.72
C ILE A 80 11.67 9.03 -5.92
N LEU A 81 11.39 9.62 -4.75
CA LEU A 81 10.25 9.23 -3.92
C LEU A 81 8.92 9.38 -4.67
N HIS A 82 8.68 10.51 -5.34
CA HIS A 82 7.46 10.71 -6.14
C HIS A 82 7.37 9.78 -7.36
N ILE A 83 8.50 9.43 -7.99
CA ILE A 83 8.53 8.42 -9.06
C ILE A 83 8.07 7.07 -8.53
N VAL A 84 8.56 6.65 -7.35
CA VAL A 84 8.16 5.39 -6.72
C VAL A 84 6.68 5.39 -6.34
N ILE A 85 6.14 6.53 -5.85
CA ILE A 85 4.69 6.70 -5.62
C ILE A 85 3.91 6.51 -6.93
N SER A 86 4.38 7.14 -7.99
CA SER A 86 3.73 7.07 -9.31
C SER A 86 3.72 5.66 -9.87
N ILE A 87 4.80 4.90 -9.69
CA ILE A 87 4.89 3.48 -10.08
C ILE A 87 3.81 2.65 -9.37
N GLY A 88 3.58 2.89 -8.08
CA GLY A 88 2.51 2.22 -7.31
C GLY A 88 1.12 2.48 -7.91
N PHE A 89 0.81 3.75 -8.20
CA PHE A 89 -0.46 4.11 -8.86
C PHE A 89 -0.61 3.45 -10.24
N ILE A 90 0.45 3.45 -11.06
CA ILE A 90 0.44 2.80 -12.37
C ILE A 90 0.16 1.29 -12.21
N GLY A 91 0.77 0.63 -11.22
CA GLY A 91 0.50 -0.77 -10.90
C GLY A 91 -0.99 -1.03 -10.65
N PHE A 92 -1.62 -0.24 -9.78
CA PHE A 92 -3.06 -0.34 -9.51
C PHE A 92 -3.93 -0.09 -10.74
N PHE A 93 -3.62 0.93 -11.54
CA PHE A 93 -4.38 1.24 -12.75
C PHE A 93 -4.27 0.15 -13.81
N ILE A 94 -3.12 -0.51 -13.93
CA ILE A 94 -2.95 -1.67 -14.82
C ILE A 94 -3.84 -2.84 -14.35
N LYS A 95 -3.83 -3.18 -13.05
CA LYS A 95 -4.65 -4.31 -12.54
C LYS A 95 -6.15 -4.04 -12.57
N LEU A 96 -6.56 -2.78 -12.39
CA LEU A 96 -7.96 -2.35 -12.47
C LEU A 96 -8.45 -2.11 -13.92
N PHE A 97 -7.60 -2.30 -14.93
CA PHE A 97 -8.04 -2.23 -16.32
C PHE A 97 -8.74 -3.53 -16.75
N ARG A 98 -10.08 -3.50 -16.78
CA ARG A 98 -10.97 -4.67 -16.99
C ARG A 98 -10.77 -5.78 -15.94
N PRO A 99 -11.06 -5.50 -14.67
CA PRO A 99 -10.77 -6.40 -13.56
C PRO A 99 -11.72 -7.60 -13.53
N SER A 100 -11.22 -8.73 -13.01
CA SER A 100 -12.04 -9.80 -12.47
C SER A 100 -12.69 -9.34 -11.14
N GLU A 101 -13.63 -10.13 -10.62
CA GLU A 101 -14.24 -9.84 -9.32
C GLU A 101 -13.21 -9.81 -8.17
N ALA A 102 -12.29 -10.78 -8.15
CA ALA A 102 -11.21 -10.84 -7.15
C ALA A 102 -10.30 -9.61 -7.22
N ASN A 103 -9.83 -9.23 -8.42
CA ASN A 103 -9.00 -8.04 -8.60
C ASN A 103 -9.74 -6.78 -8.15
N PHE A 104 -11.03 -6.66 -8.49
CA PHE A 104 -11.82 -5.50 -8.11
C PHE A 104 -11.91 -5.34 -6.58
N LEU A 105 -12.11 -6.45 -5.85
CA LEU A 105 -12.22 -6.43 -4.38
C LEU A 105 -10.87 -6.17 -3.71
N PHE A 106 -9.84 -6.92 -4.06
CA PHE A 106 -8.53 -6.84 -3.39
C PHE A 106 -7.68 -5.65 -3.87
N ASP A 107 -7.57 -5.43 -5.18
CA ASP A 107 -6.82 -4.28 -5.72
C ASP A 107 -7.59 -2.97 -5.56
N GLY A 108 -8.92 -3.00 -5.61
CA GLY A 108 -9.75 -1.82 -5.35
C GLY A 108 -9.63 -1.33 -3.91
N ALA A 109 -9.72 -2.24 -2.93
CA ALA A 109 -9.47 -1.90 -1.52
C ALA A 109 -8.03 -1.43 -1.29
N SER A 110 -7.06 -2.10 -1.92
CA SER A 110 -5.64 -1.70 -1.85
C SER A 110 -5.40 -0.30 -2.42
N LEU A 111 -6.07 0.07 -3.52
CA LEU A 111 -5.98 1.41 -4.10
C LEU A 111 -6.56 2.48 -3.17
N ILE A 112 -7.68 2.21 -2.49
CA ILE A 112 -8.26 3.14 -1.51
C ILE A 112 -7.28 3.35 -0.34
N LEU A 113 -6.70 2.27 0.19
CA LEU A 113 -5.65 2.37 1.21
C LEU A 113 -4.46 3.17 0.70
N TYR A 114 -4.02 2.94 -0.53
CA TYR A 114 -2.91 3.68 -1.12
C TYR A 114 -3.20 5.18 -1.28
N LEU A 115 -4.43 5.54 -1.65
CA LEU A 115 -4.91 6.93 -1.72
C LEU A 115 -4.94 7.59 -0.35
N ILE A 116 -5.40 6.88 0.69
CA ILE A 116 -5.38 7.37 2.07
C ILE A 116 -3.92 7.61 2.50
N GLY A 117 -3.03 6.67 2.23
CA GLY A 117 -1.60 6.81 2.52
C GLY A 117 -0.96 8.00 1.80
N PHE A 118 -1.28 8.20 0.52
CA PHE A 118 -0.86 9.37 -0.24
C PHE A 118 -1.40 10.68 0.36
N GLY A 119 -2.67 10.70 0.79
CA GLY A 119 -3.28 11.83 1.48
C GLY A 119 -2.54 12.18 2.77
N VAL A 120 -2.24 11.20 3.62
CA VAL A 120 -1.46 11.39 4.86
C VAL A 120 -0.04 11.90 4.54
N TYR A 121 0.60 11.37 3.50
CA TYR A 121 1.91 11.84 3.05
C TYR A 121 1.89 13.33 2.68
N VAL A 122 0.95 13.76 1.83
CA VAL A 122 0.89 15.16 1.37
C VAL A 122 0.40 16.09 2.48
N ALA A 123 -0.67 15.73 3.18
CA ALA A 123 -1.33 16.59 4.14
C ALA A 123 -0.59 16.68 5.48
N ASN A 124 0.08 15.62 5.92
CA ASN A 124 0.71 15.58 7.23
C ASN A 124 2.23 15.59 7.12
N ILE A 125 2.84 14.65 6.38
CA ILE A 125 4.31 14.49 6.36
C ILE A 125 4.98 15.67 5.64
N VAL A 126 4.56 15.99 4.41
CA VAL A 126 5.16 17.09 3.63
C VAL A 126 4.94 18.44 4.32
N LYS A 127 3.75 18.67 4.88
CA LYS A 127 3.47 19.89 5.64
C LYS A 127 4.35 20.00 6.88
N ALA A 128 4.45 18.94 7.69
CA ALA A 128 5.29 18.94 8.88
C ALA A 128 6.77 19.21 8.55
N LEU A 129 7.31 18.59 7.50
CA LEU A 129 8.70 18.83 7.05
C LEU A 129 8.94 20.29 6.64
N ARG A 130 7.97 20.90 5.94
CA ARG A 130 8.03 22.33 5.58
C ARG A 130 7.97 23.22 6.81
N SER A 131 7.06 22.93 7.74
CA SER A 131 6.92 23.67 9.00
C SER A 131 8.19 23.64 9.85
N VAL A 132 8.79 22.45 10.01
CA VAL A 132 10.06 22.29 10.75
C VAL A 132 11.19 23.05 10.06
N SER A 133 11.24 23.06 8.74
CA SER A 133 12.30 23.75 7.98
C SER A 133 12.11 25.26 7.90
N ALA A 134 10.87 25.75 8.01
CA ALA A 134 10.54 27.16 8.07
C ALA A 134 10.75 27.76 9.48
N GLU A 135 11.18 26.94 10.46
CA GLU A 135 11.55 27.41 11.79
C GLU A 135 10.40 28.14 12.50
N ILE A 136 9.16 27.71 12.25
CA ILE A 136 7.94 28.40 12.70
C ILE A 136 7.83 28.52 14.22
N TRP A 137 8.52 27.65 14.97
CA TRP A 137 8.55 27.66 16.44
C TRP A 137 9.73 28.45 17.03
N THR A 138 10.70 28.83 16.22
CA THR A 138 11.92 29.56 16.64
C THR A 138 11.93 31.02 16.16
N ASN A 139 11.02 31.41 15.26
CA ASN A 139 10.82 32.82 14.91
C ASN A 139 10.17 33.59 16.08
N ASP A 140 10.59 34.86 16.27
CA ASP A 140 10.34 35.75 17.43
C ASP A 140 8.85 36.06 17.80
N GLY A 141 7.88 35.31 17.29
CA GLY A 141 6.44 35.51 17.51
C GLY A 141 5.65 34.27 17.97
N PHE A 142 6.29 33.11 18.17
CA PHE A 142 5.59 31.91 18.64
C PHE A 142 5.64 31.78 20.16
N ASP A 143 4.49 31.84 20.85
CA ASP A 143 4.41 31.88 22.32
C ASP A 143 4.46 30.49 23.00
N GLY A 144 4.63 29.43 22.20
CA GLY A 144 4.62 28.04 22.65
C GLY A 144 3.23 27.37 22.65
N LYS A 145 2.15 28.09 22.34
CA LYS A 145 0.78 27.58 22.31
C LYS A 145 0.26 27.43 20.89
N THR A 146 -0.87 26.73 20.77
CA THR A 146 -1.54 26.54 19.50
C THR A 146 -2.03 27.89 18.96
N HIS A 147 -1.52 28.31 17.80
CA HIS A 147 -1.86 29.59 17.18
C HIS A 147 -2.64 29.38 15.88
N GLU A 148 -3.57 30.28 15.57
CA GLU A 148 -4.12 30.40 14.22
C GLU A 148 -3.07 31.11 13.33
N GLY A 149 -2.59 30.44 12.29
CA GLY A 149 -1.71 31.03 11.28
C GLY A 149 -2.45 32.09 10.46
N GLU A 150 -1.69 32.92 9.72
CA GLU A 150 -2.23 34.01 8.89
C GLU A 150 -3.34 33.58 7.89
N SER A 151 -3.40 32.30 7.54
CA SER A 151 -4.40 31.71 6.65
C SER A 151 -5.48 30.88 7.37
N GLY A 152 -5.61 30.99 8.69
CA GLY A 152 -6.56 30.22 9.49
C GLY A 152 -6.15 28.76 9.76
N GLU A 153 -4.86 28.42 9.64
CA GLU A 153 -4.33 27.07 9.92
C GLU A 153 -3.90 26.96 11.39
N LEU A 154 -4.38 25.95 12.12
CA LEU A 154 -3.96 25.68 13.51
C LEU A 154 -2.52 25.17 13.55
N ILE A 155 -1.60 26.00 14.05
CA ILE A 155 -0.19 25.65 14.30
C ILE A 155 -0.10 25.07 15.71
N LEU A 156 0.17 23.77 15.81
CA LEU A 156 0.36 23.10 17.10
C LEU A 156 1.71 23.49 17.73
N GLY A 157 1.81 23.31 19.06
CA GLY A 157 3.09 23.43 19.77
C GLY A 157 4.14 22.49 19.17
N ARG A 158 5.43 22.83 19.38
CA ARG A 158 6.58 22.10 18.84
C ARG A 158 6.49 20.59 19.07
N GLU A 159 6.35 20.18 20.32
CA GLU A 159 6.30 18.76 20.70
C GLU A 159 5.07 18.05 20.13
N ASP A 160 3.91 18.72 20.15
CA ASP A 160 2.66 18.13 19.67
C ASP A 160 2.70 17.94 18.15
N SER A 161 3.31 18.87 17.42
CA SER A 161 3.55 18.75 15.98
C SER A 161 4.44 17.56 15.64
N LEU A 162 5.52 17.35 16.42
CA LEU A 162 6.43 16.22 16.23
C LEU A 162 5.76 14.88 16.60
N LYS A 163 4.92 14.85 17.65
CA LYS A 163 4.09 13.68 17.99
C LYS A 163 3.05 13.37 16.92
N VAL A 164 2.40 14.38 16.34
CA VAL A 164 1.43 14.21 15.24
C VAL A 164 2.10 13.70 13.97
N LEU A 165 3.31 14.18 13.65
CA LEU A 165 4.12 13.64 12.56
C LEU A 165 4.44 12.16 12.78
N SER A 166 4.89 11.82 13.99
CA SER A 166 5.19 10.44 14.38
C SER A 166 3.96 9.53 14.28
N ALA A 167 2.80 10.00 14.75
CA ALA A 167 1.54 9.29 14.62
C ALA A 167 1.15 9.08 13.14
N SER A 168 1.41 10.08 12.29
CA SER A 168 1.15 10.00 10.85
C SER A 168 2.03 8.94 10.17
N ASN A 169 3.31 8.81 10.55
CA ASN A 169 4.19 7.73 10.08
C ASN A 169 3.64 6.35 10.47
N THR A 170 3.13 6.22 11.70
CA THR A 170 2.54 4.97 12.20
C THR A 170 1.27 4.60 11.43
N ILE A 171 0.36 5.56 11.21
CA ILE A 171 -0.85 5.36 10.42
C ILE A 171 -0.48 4.94 9.00
N LEU A 172 0.51 5.61 8.37
CA LEU A 172 0.99 5.26 7.04
C LEU A 172 1.54 3.83 7.01
N ALA A 173 2.29 3.41 8.02
CA ALA A 173 2.82 2.05 8.12
C ALA A 173 1.68 1.01 8.19
N LEU A 174 0.66 1.24 9.00
CA LEU A 174 -0.49 0.33 9.12
C LEU A 174 -1.26 0.20 7.80
N VAL A 175 -1.49 1.32 7.11
CA VAL A 175 -2.17 1.35 5.81
C VAL A 175 -1.36 0.59 4.76
N LEU A 176 -0.04 0.79 4.70
CA LEU A 176 0.86 0.09 3.77
C LEU A 176 0.94 -1.41 4.06
N VAL A 177 1.00 -1.82 5.33
CA VAL A 177 0.91 -3.24 5.72
C VAL A 177 -0.44 -3.82 5.30
N GLY A 178 -1.53 -3.06 5.46
CA GLY A 178 -2.86 -3.45 4.98
C GLY A 178 -2.87 -3.79 3.49
N ILE A 179 -2.16 -3.01 2.66
CA ILE A 179 -1.99 -3.31 1.24
C ILE A 179 -1.28 -4.64 1.03
N LEU A 180 -0.15 -4.88 1.73
CA LEU A 180 0.56 -6.17 1.59
C LEU A 180 -0.32 -7.36 1.99
N VAL A 181 -1.11 -7.23 3.06
CA VAL A 181 -2.06 -8.27 3.49
C VAL A 181 -3.10 -8.54 2.41
N LEU A 182 -3.65 -7.50 1.78
CA LEU A 182 -4.62 -7.66 0.69
C LEU A 182 -4.00 -8.31 -0.55
N GLN A 183 -2.76 -7.94 -0.92
CA GLN A 183 -2.05 -8.54 -2.05
C GLN A 183 -1.73 -10.03 -1.80
N VAL A 184 -1.38 -10.40 -0.57
CA VAL A 184 -1.24 -11.81 -0.16
C VAL A 184 -2.59 -12.53 -0.16
N GLY A 185 -3.67 -11.83 0.25
CA GLY A 185 -5.04 -12.34 0.21
C GLY A 185 -5.50 -12.68 -1.20
N GLU A 186 -5.21 -11.81 -2.17
CA GLU A 186 -5.46 -12.07 -3.59
C GLU A 186 -4.69 -13.28 -4.09
N TRP A 187 -3.38 -13.37 -3.79
CA TRP A 187 -2.57 -14.53 -4.16
C TRP A 187 -3.13 -15.84 -3.59
N TYR A 188 -3.58 -15.82 -2.33
CA TYR A 188 -4.18 -16.98 -1.69
C TYR A 188 -5.52 -17.35 -2.34
N ALA A 189 -6.37 -16.37 -2.64
CA ALA A 189 -7.64 -16.59 -3.33
C ALA A 189 -7.43 -17.20 -4.72
N GLU A 190 -6.50 -16.65 -5.51
CA GLU A 190 -6.16 -17.18 -6.83
C GLU A 190 -5.62 -18.60 -6.78
N LYS A 191 -4.75 -18.88 -5.80
CA LYS A 191 -4.19 -20.22 -5.63
C LYS A 191 -5.29 -21.24 -5.32
N LYS A 192 -6.21 -20.89 -4.43
CA LYS A 192 -7.35 -21.75 -4.10
C LYS A 192 -8.26 -21.99 -5.31
N GLU A 193 -8.57 -20.96 -6.09
CA GLU A 193 -9.34 -21.10 -7.33
C GLU A 193 -8.64 -22.02 -8.35
N ALA A 194 -7.31 -21.94 -8.46
CA ALA A 194 -6.54 -22.82 -9.34
C ALA A 194 -6.54 -24.28 -8.87
N ASP A 195 -6.39 -24.53 -7.57
CA ASP A 195 -6.42 -25.87 -6.98
C ASP A 195 -7.81 -26.52 -7.15
N ASP A 196 -8.88 -25.76 -6.92
CA ASP A 196 -10.27 -26.22 -7.11
C ASP A 196 -10.54 -26.56 -8.59
N ALA A 197 -10.08 -25.73 -9.52
CA ALA A 197 -10.21 -25.99 -10.95
C ALA A 197 -9.42 -27.24 -11.40
N ALA A 198 -8.22 -27.46 -10.85
CA ALA A 198 -7.44 -28.66 -11.14
C ALA A 198 -8.10 -29.95 -10.62
N ALA A 199 -8.76 -29.87 -9.46
CA ALA A 199 -9.51 -31.01 -8.91
C ALA A 199 -10.73 -31.37 -9.77
N VAL A 200 -11.42 -30.38 -10.35
CA VAL A 200 -12.54 -30.61 -11.28
C VAL A 200 -12.02 -31.24 -12.58
N ASP A 201 -10.96 -30.70 -13.19
CA ASP A 201 -10.38 -31.27 -14.41
C ASP A 201 -9.90 -32.71 -14.21
N ALA A 202 -9.31 -33.02 -13.05
CA ALA A 202 -8.89 -34.37 -12.71
C ALA A 202 -10.07 -35.34 -12.62
N LYS A 203 -11.19 -34.91 -12.02
CA LYS A 203 -12.44 -35.70 -11.95
C LYS A 203 -13.03 -35.93 -13.34
N GLU A 204 -13.15 -34.88 -14.16
CA GLU A 204 -13.65 -35.02 -15.52
C GLU A 204 -12.76 -35.94 -16.39
N ALA A 205 -11.44 -35.89 -16.18
CA ALA A 205 -10.49 -36.76 -16.87
C ALA A 205 -10.60 -38.23 -16.43
N SER A 206 -10.90 -38.50 -15.15
CA SER A 206 -11.20 -39.86 -14.67
C SER A 206 -12.53 -40.39 -15.22
N GLU A 207 -13.58 -39.57 -15.23
CA GLU A 207 -14.90 -39.97 -15.75
C GLU A 207 -14.88 -40.24 -17.27
N LYS A 208 -14.13 -39.45 -18.04
CA LYS A 208 -13.92 -39.70 -19.48
C LYS A 208 -13.11 -40.97 -19.77
N LYS A 209 -12.22 -41.38 -18.86
CA LYS A 209 -11.46 -42.64 -19.00
C LYS A 209 -12.30 -43.87 -18.62
N GLU A 210 -13.22 -43.74 -17.66
CA GLU A 210 -14.13 -44.83 -17.26
C GLU A 210 -15.31 -45.02 -18.24
N GLY A 211 -15.72 -43.98 -18.97
CA GLY A 211 -16.80 -44.02 -19.96
C GLY A 211 -16.47 -44.68 -21.32
N SER A 212 -15.28 -45.27 -21.51
CA SER A 212 -14.89 -45.96 -22.75
C SER A 212 -14.49 -47.42 -22.52
N PRO A 213 -15.46 -48.33 -22.35
CA PRO A 213 -15.38 -49.59 -23.10
C PRO A 213 -16.76 -50.23 -23.41
N SER A 214 -17.22 -50.21 -24.67
CA SER A 214 -18.02 -51.29 -25.31
C SER A 214 -18.68 -50.81 -26.62
N LYS A 215 -17.98 -50.94 -27.75
CA LYS A 215 -18.64 -50.89 -29.08
C LYS A 215 -17.99 -51.80 -30.14
N ALA A 216 -17.22 -52.82 -29.74
CA ALA A 216 -16.42 -53.64 -30.66
C ALA A 216 -16.71 -55.16 -30.68
N SER A 217 -17.65 -55.72 -29.91
CA SER A 217 -17.82 -57.19 -29.82
C SER A 217 -19.26 -57.70 -29.94
N THR A 218 -20.10 -57.11 -30.79
CA THR A 218 -21.41 -57.70 -31.12
C THR A 218 -21.78 -57.48 -32.58
N LYS A 219 -21.07 -58.12 -33.51
CA LYS A 219 -21.58 -58.40 -34.87
C LYS A 219 -20.76 -59.48 -35.56
N LYS A 220 -21.14 -60.74 -35.34
CA LYS A 220 -21.43 -61.76 -36.37
C LYS A 220 -21.58 -63.13 -35.72
N LYS A 221 -22.83 -63.46 -35.40
CA LYS A 221 -23.32 -64.84 -35.34
C LYS A 221 -24.66 -64.82 -36.07
N GLN A 222 -24.62 -65.14 -37.36
CA GLN A 222 -25.69 -65.70 -38.19
C GLN A 222 -25.14 -65.91 -39.60
#